data_AF-A0A4U6M156-F1
#
_entry.id   AF-A0A4U6M156-F1
#
_cell.length_a   1.000
_cell.length_b   1.000
_cell.length_c   1.000
_cell.angle_alpha   90.00
_cell.angle_beta   90.00
_cell.angle_gamma   90.00
#
_symmetry.space_group_name_H-M   'P 1'
#
loop_
_entity.id
_entity.type
_entity.pdbx_description
1 polymer ?
#
loop_
_entity_poly.entity_id
_entity_poly.type
_entity_poly.pdbx_seq_one_letter_code
_entity_poly.pdbx_strand_id
1 'polypeptide(L)'
;TGVVAGFGMQENNGWQMRYQLRIQPPLWRCGLRQNFRIFQQQDIQTISAQLLNENGVTEWTPLFYEDHPAREFCVQYGESDLAFLSRLWAEEGIFFFDRYAADSAGQTLTLCDDVAGLSDAGEYPFNPNTDAVSTACVSTFRYEAQVRPSSLQSQDYTFKVPDWEGLYEQEGDNLNGQLAQYEIYDWPGRFKDEQHGKDFTLYRMDGLRGDAEKATGVSNSPGLWPGARFTLIKHPQKALNREWQVISSILTGEQPQALHGSKGKGTTLGNRFEAIPADRTWRPVLQEKPKVDGPQSAIVTGPAGEEIFCDEHGRVRVKFRWDRYNPETEASSCWVRVSQAWAGPGFGNLAIPRIGQEVIVDFLNGDPDQPI
;
A
#
# COMPACT_ATOMS: atom_id res chain seq x y z
N THR A 1 11.56 13.54 12.18
CA THR A 1 10.76 14.77 12.36
C THR A 1 9.29 14.43 12.17
N GLY A 2 8.36 15.27 12.62
CA GLY A 2 6.95 14.94 12.46
C GLY A 2 6.02 16.10 12.80
N VAL A 3 4.74 15.85 12.63
CA VAL A 3 3.65 16.79 12.86
C VAL A 3 3.08 16.56 14.26
N VAL A 4 2.92 17.63 15.05
CA VAL A 4 2.21 17.55 16.34
C VAL A 4 0.71 17.37 16.04
N ALA A 5 0.23 16.14 16.18
CA ALA A 5 -1.17 15.74 15.95
C ALA A 5 -2.02 15.77 17.24
N GLY A 6 -1.39 16.09 18.37
CA GLY A 6 -2.07 16.24 19.65
C GLY A 6 -1.13 16.87 20.68
N PHE A 7 -1.69 17.78 21.47
CA PHE A 7 -1.01 18.43 22.58
C PHE A 7 -1.97 18.47 23.77
N GLY A 8 -1.48 18.06 24.93
CA GLY A 8 -2.23 18.09 26.18
C GLY A 8 -1.38 18.58 27.33
N MET A 9 -1.90 19.55 28.07
CA MET A 9 -1.40 19.90 29.39
C MET A 9 -1.84 18.82 30.38
N GLN A 10 -0.88 18.29 31.13
CA GLN A 10 -1.12 17.27 32.16
C GLN A 10 -1.02 17.92 33.54
N GLU A 11 -0.57 17.16 34.54
CA GLU A 11 -0.44 17.63 35.92
C GLU A 11 0.58 18.78 36.06
N ASN A 12 0.19 19.80 36.84
CA ASN A 12 1.07 20.83 37.39
C ASN A 12 1.09 20.69 38.91
N ASN A 13 2.23 20.33 39.47
CA ASN A 13 2.37 20.15 40.93
C ASN A 13 3.09 21.33 41.61
N GLY A 14 3.22 22.47 40.92
CA GLY A 14 3.94 23.65 41.41
C GLY A 14 5.47 23.59 41.28
N TRP A 15 6.04 22.38 41.13
CA TRP A 15 7.46 22.17 40.88
C TRP A 15 7.75 21.92 39.40
N GLN A 16 6.83 21.25 38.70
CA GLN A 16 6.95 20.90 37.29
C GLN A 16 5.58 20.94 36.60
N MET A 17 5.60 21.33 35.32
CA MET A 17 4.48 21.23 34.41
C MET A 17 4.70 20.04 33.47
N ARG A 18 3.75 19.10 33.43
CA ARG A 18 3.81 17.96 32.49
C ARG A 18 3.02 18.27 31.22
N TYR A 19 3.58 17.84 30.09
CA TYR A 19 2.93 17.90 28.79
C TYR A 19 2.92 16.52 28.14
N GLN A 20 1.92 16.27 27.31
CA GLN A 20 1.87 15.11 26.42
C GLN A 20 1.77 15.61 24.99
N LEU A 21 2.65 15.11 24.12
CA LEU A 21 2.61 15.37 22.69
C LEU A 21 2.43 14.04 21.95
N ARG A 22 1.57 14.06 20.93
CA ARG A 22 1.46 12.97 19.95
C ARG A 22 1.99 13.48 18.62
N ILE A 23 3.03 12.84 18.13
CA ILE A 23 3.67 13.18 16.86
C ILE A 23 3.27 12.12 15.83
N GLN A 24 2.94 12.55 14.62
CA GLN A 24 2.60 11.69 13.48
C GLN A 24 3.49 12.06 12.28
N PRO A 25 3.78 11.11 11.37
CA PRO A 25 4.49 11.44 10.13
C PRO A 25 3.64 12.36 9.25
N PRO A 26 4.23 13.17 8.36
CA PRO A 26 3.48 14.02 7.43
C PRO A 26 2.40 13.26 6.64
N LEU A 27 2.69 12.01 6.23
CA LEU A 27 1.77 11.11 5.52
C LEU A 27 0.42 10.93 6.25
N TRP A 28 0.38 11.01 7.59
CA TRP A 28 -0.86 10.89 8.36
C TRP A 28 -1.93 11.91 7.94
N ARG A 29 -1.55 13.09 7.45
CA ARG A 29 -2.50 14.13 7.00
C ARG A 29 -3.35 13.68 5.83
N CYS A 30 -2.83 12.79 4.97
CA CYS A 30 -3.59 12.18 3.88
C CYS A 30 -4.83 11.41 4.39
N GLY A 31 -4.83 11.00 5.66
CA GLY A 31 -5.97 10.34 6.30
C GLY A 31 -7.09 11.28 6.74
N LEU A 32 -6.87 12.61 6.69
CA LEU A 32 -7.84 13.61 7.16
C LEU A 32 -8.74 14.15 6.05
N ARG A 33 -8.44 13.84 4.78
CA ARG A 33 -9.22 14.25 3.60
C ARG A 33 -9.81 13.02 2.93
N GLN A 34 -11.10 13.07 2.61
CA GLN A 34 -11.85 12.03 1.91
C GLN A 34 -12.42 12.61 0.61
N ASN A 35 -12.40 11.82 -0.47
CA ASN A 35 -12.70 12.34 -1.80
C ASN A 35 -13.30 11.31 -2.77
N PHE A 36 -13.83 11.85 -3.88
CA PHE A 36 -14.14 11.12 -5.09
C PHE A 36 -13.32 11.72 -6.24
N ARG A 37 -12.49 10.92 -6.90
CA ARG A 37 -11.58 11.41 -7.94
C ARG A 37 -11.22 10.33 -8.94
N ILE A 38 -11.09 10.76 -10.19
CA ILE A 38 -10.65 9.93 -11.30
C ILE A 38 -9.24 10.34 -11.70
N PHE A 39 -8.36 9.36 -11.87
CA PHE A 39 -7.04 9.46 -12.46
C PHE A 39 -7.04 8.68 -13.78
N GLN A 40 -6.51 9.28 -14.85
CA GLN A 40 -6.52 8.68 -16.19
C GLN A 40 -5.13 8.76 -16.80
N GLN A 41 -4.65 7.64 -17.34
CA GLN A 41 -3.34 7.55 -18.01
C GLN A 41 -2.20 8.03 -17.08
N GLN A 42 -2.26 7.63 -15.81
CA GLN A 42 -1.25 7.98 -14.80
C GLN A 42 -0.71 6.73 -14.15
N ASP A 43 0.61 6.72 -13.95
CA ASP A 43 1.31 5.69 -13.18
C ASP A 43 1.19 5.94 -11.66
N ILE A 44 1.62 4.95 -10.89
CA ILE A 44 1.57 5.00 -9.43
C ILE A 44 2.39 6.18 -8.87
N GLN A 45 3.51 6.51 -9.50
CA GLN A 45 4.39 7.59 -9.06
C GLN A 45 3.70 8.95 -9.23
N THR A 46 3.02 9.18 -10.35
CA THR A 46 2.30 10.42 -10.67
C THR A 46 1.12 10.60 -9.74
N ILE A 47 0.30 9.55 -9.55
CA ILE A 47 -0.84 9.59 -8.62
C ILE A 47 -0.36 9.88 -7.20
N SER A 48 0.72 9.20 -6.76
CA SER A 48 1.34 9.42 -5.45
C SER A 48 1.84 10.84 -5.30
N ALA A 49 2.62 11.34 -6.26
CA ALA A 49 3.17 12.70 -6.26
C ALA A 49 2.07 13.75 -6.09
N GLN A 50 0.98 13.60 -6.85
CA GLN A 50 -0.15 14.52 -6.83
C GLN A 50 -0.83 14.56 -5.45
N LEU A 51 -1.18 13.40 -4.89
CA LEU A 51 -1.87 13.33 -3.60
C LEU A 51 -0.98 13.70 -2.42
N LEU A 52 0.30 13.31 -2.44
CA LEU A 52 1.27 13.67 -1.41
C LEU A 52 1.51 15.19 -1.40
N ASN A 53 1.70 15.80 -2.57
CA ASN A 53 1.88 17.25 -2.69
C ASN A 53 0.65 18.04 -2.21
N GLU A 54 -0.56 17.61 -2.59
CA GLU A 54 -1.81 18.23 -2.13
C GLU A 54 -1.99 18.17 -0.60
N ASN A 55 -1.40 17.18 0.07
CA ASN A 55 -1.43 17.01 1.52
C ASN A 55 -0.19 17.60 2.24
N GLY A 56 0.71 18.27 1.50
CA GLY A 56 1.91 18.88 2.06
C GLY A 56 3.00 17.88 2.46
N VAL A 57 3.02 16.68 1.86
CA VAL A 57 4.11 15.70 1.98
C VAL A 57 5.07 15.92 0.82
N THR A 58 6.05 16.80 1.02
CA THR A 58 6.95 17.25 -0.05
C THR A 58 8.27 16.47 -0.11
N GLU A 59 8.69 15.87 1.01
CA GLU A 59 9.91 15.06 1.09
C GLU A 59 9.55 13.58 1.00
N TRP A 60 9.64 13.03 -0.21
CA TRP A 60 9.47 11.60 -0.44
C TRP A 60 10.39 11.09 -1.57
N THR A 61 10.61 9.78 -1.63
CA THR A 61 11.47 9.13 -2.62
C THR A 61 10.88 7.81 -3.08
N PRO A 62 10.67 7.60 -4.39
CA PRO A 62 10.38 6.28 -4.94
C PRO A 62 11.69 5.49 -5.13
N LEU A 63 11.72 4.27 -4.63
CA LEU A 63 12.75 3.25 -4.87
C LEU A 63 12.07 2.06 -5.52
N PHE A 64 11.73 2.21 -6.79
CA PHE A 64 11.07 1.18 -7.60
C PHE A 64 12.11 0.46 -8.45
N TYR A 65 12.16 -0.85 -8.31
CA TYR A 65 13.03 -1.77 -9.05
C TYR A 65 12.25 -2.47 -10.17
N GLU A 66 10.92 -2.51 -10.07
CA GLU A 66 10.01 -3.04 -11.08
C GLU A 66 9.30 -1.91 -11.85
N ASP A 67 8.76 -2.25 -13.02
CA ASP A 67 7.96 -1.32 -13.83
C ASP A 67 6.54 -1.23 -13.27
N HIS A 68 6.05 -0.01 -13.03
CA HIS A 68 4.67 0.27 -12.61
C HIS A 68 3.94 1.11 -13.68
N PRO A 69 3.48 0.48 -14.77
CA PRO A 69 2.93 1.21 -15.92
C PRO A 69 1.66 1.98 -15.60
N ALA A 70 1.38 2.96 -16.46
CA ALA A 70 0.23 3.84 -16.29
C ALA A 70 -1.10 3.09 -16.37
N ARG A 71 -2.01 3.44 -15.45
CA ARG A 71 -3.38 2.92 -15.45
C ARG A 71 -4.25 3.74 -16.38
N GLU A 72 -5.02 3.08 -17.24
CA GLU A 72 -5.98 3.75 -18.14
C GLU A 72 -7.01 4.55 -17.33
N PHE A 73 -7.50 3.98 -16.23
CA PHE A 73 -8.54 4.54 -15.37
C PHE A 73 -8.38 4.02 -13.94
N CYS A 74 -8.35 4.93 -12.96
CA CYS A 74 -8.24 4.60 -11.54
C CYS A 74 -9.05 5.60 -10.72
N VAL A 75 -9.86 5.11 -9.79
CA VAL A 75 -10.83 5.91 -9.04
C VAL A 75 -10.57 5.81 -7.54
N GLN A 76 -10.39 6.96 -6.91
CA GLN A 76 -10.58 7.14 -5.47
C GLN A 76 -12.08 7.31 -5.24
N TYR A 77 -12.73 6.36 -4.57
CA TYR A 77 -14.18 6.34 -4.44
C TYR A 77 -14.61 6.40 -2.98
N GLY A 78 -14.87 7.61 -2.47
CA GLY A 78 -15.41 7.81 -1.13
C GLY A 78 -14.46 7.37 -0.01
N GLU A 79 -13.16 7.32 -0.27
CA GLU A 79 -12.12 6.90 0.68
C GLU A 79 -11.14 8.05 0.97
N SER A 80 -10.38 7.96 2.07
CA SER A 80 -9.35 8.96 2.38
C SER A 80 -8.17 8.86 1.42
N ASP A 81 -7.41 9.94 1.24
CA ASP A 81 -6.22 9.88 0.36
C ASP A 81 -5.21 8.85 0.87
N LEU A 82 -5.08 8.71 2.19
CA LEU A 82 -4.20 7.69 2.79
C LEU A 82 -4.72 6.28 2.52
N ALA A 83 -6.03 6.02 2.63
CA ALA A 83 -6.60 4.72 2.32
C ALA A 83 -6.40 4.37 0.83
N PHE A 84 -6.68 5.33 -0.05
CA PHE A 84 -6.47 5.18 -1.49
C PHE A 84 -5.02 4.89 -1.84
N LEU A 85 -4.07 5.71 -1.34
CA LEU A 85 -2.64 5.50 -1.56
C LEU A 85 -2.17 4.16 -0.98
N SER A 86 -2.57 3.81 0.25
CA SER A 86 -2.14 2.56 0.89
C SER A 86 -2.64 1.34 0.12
N ARG A 87 -3.89 1.37 -0.33
CA ARG A 87 -4.47 0.31 -1.17
C ARG A 87 -3.75 0.23 -2.52
N LEU A 88 -3.53 1.35 -3.18
CA LEU A 88 -2.91 1.38 -4.51
C LEU A 88 -1.45 0.95 -4.45
N TRP A 89 -0.70 1.38 -3.44
CA TRP A 89 0.66 0.88 -3.18
C TRP A 89 0.64 -0.63 -2.92
N ALA A 90 -0.31 -1.15 -2.12
CA ALA A 90 -0.42 -2.58 -1.89
C ALA A 90 -0.78 -3.38 -3.16
N GLU A 91 -1.64 -2.84 -4.04
CA GLU A 91 -1.92 -3.45 -5.36
C GLU A 91 -0.64 -3.55 -6.21
N GLU A 92 0.19 -2.52 -6.16
CA GLU A 92 1.48 -2.45 -6.85
C GLU A 92 2.64 -3.11 -6.05
N GLY A 93 2.34 -3.83 -4.97
CA GLY A 93 3.35 -4.44 -4.09
C GLY A 93 4.22 -3.45 -3.30
N ILE A 94 4.03 -2.15 -3.44
CA ILE A 94 4.84 -1.13 -2.78
C ILE A 94 4.55 -1.10 -1.28
N PHE A 95 5.60 -1.22 -0.47
CA PHE A 95 5.58 -0.89 0.95
C PHE A 95 6.23 0.49 1.17
N PHE A 96 6.05 1.05 2.35
CA PHE A 96 6.61 2.37 2.66
C PHE A 96 7.16 2.45 4.09
N PHE A 97 8.13 3.33 4.25
CA PHE A 97 8.77 3.64 5.54
C PHE A 97 9.40 5.03 5.50
N ASP A 98 9.70 5.59 6.66
CA ASP A 98 10.28 6.93 6.77
C ASP A 98 11.80 6.87 6.96
N ARG A 99 12.58 7.27 5.97
CA ARG A 99 14.05 7.29 6.05
C ARG A 99 14.56 8.56 6.73
N TYR A 100 15.48 8.39 7.68
CA TYR A 100 16.24 9.50 8.25
C TYR A 100 17.47 9.80 7.39
N ALA A 101 17.71 11.07 7.09
CA ALA A 101 18.97 11.48 6.49
C ALA A 101 20.11 11.28 7.51
N ALA A 102 21.23 10.70 7.08
CA ALA A 102 22.39 10.49 7.95
C ALA A 102 22.96 11.82 8.52
N ASP A 103 22.86 12.90 7.72
CA ASP A 103 23.49 14.19 8.00
C ASP A 103 22.48 15.32 8.27
N SER A 104 21.18 15.02 8.37
CA SER A 104 20.16 16.03 8.67
C SER A 104 19.02 15.49 9.51
N ALA A 105 18.29 16.37 10.19
CA ALA A 105 17.07 15.99 10.91
C ALA A 105 15.88 15.68 9.97
N GLY A 106 16.10 15.67 8.64
CA GLY A 106 15.07 15.38 7.64
C GLY A 106 14.57 13.94 7.73
N GLN A 107 13.27 13.78 7.55
CA GLN A 107 12.58 12.49 7.49
C GLN A 107 11.85 12.44 6.16
N THR A 108 12.23 11.47 5.33
CA THR A 108 11.74 11.35 3.96
C THR A 108 10.91 10.08 3.83
N LEU A 109 9.66 10.22 3.39
CA LEU A 109 8.82 9.08 3.08
C LEU A 109 9.44 8.32 1.91
N THR A 110 9.76 7.05 2.10
CA THR A 110 10.28 6.17 1.05
C THR A 110 9.21 5.18 0.64
N LEU A 111 8.91 5.14 -0.65
CA LEU A 111 8.08 4.10 -1.28
C LEU A 111 9.04 3.09 -1.91
N CYS A 112 8.87 1.81 -1.63
CA CYS A 112 9.81 0.78 -2.08
C CYS A 112 9.07 -0.51 -2.43
N ASP A 113 9.51 -1.17 -3.48
CA ASP A 113 8.95 -2.41 -3.99
C ASP A 113 9.93 -3.60 -3.86
N ASP A 114 11.11 -3.42 -3.28
CA ASP A 114 12.06 -4.52 -3.12
C ASP A 114 12.94 -4.38 -1.86
N VAL A 115 13.27 -5.52 -1.26
CA VAL A 115 14.15 -5.62 -0.10
C VAL A 115 15.54 -5.02 -0.36
N ALA A 116 16.01 -4.97 -1.62
CA ALA A 116 17.26 -4.34 -2.03
C ALA A 116 17.28 -2.82 -1.77
N GLY A 117 16.11 -2.17 -1.71
CA GLY A 117 15.99 -0.74 -1.39
C GLY A 117 16.18 -0.40 0.09
N LEU A 118 16.27 -1.40 0.97
CA LEU A 118 16.40 -1.21 2.42
C LEU A 118 17.82 -0.86 2.85
N SER A 119 17.93 -0.10 3.95
CA SER A 119 19.23 0.24 4.53
C SER A 119 19.83 -0.94 5.29
N ASP A 120 21.12 -1.20 5.11
CA ASP A 120 21.84 -2.21 5.88
C ASP A 120 22.24 -1.67 7.25
N ALA A 121 21.69 -2.26 8.32
CA ALA A 121 22.00 -1.92 9.71
C ALA A 121 23.19 -2.71 10.27
N GLY A 122 23.79 -3.62 9.48
CA GLY A 122 24.95 -4.42 9.83
C GLY A 122 24.63 -5.62 10.73
N GLU A 123 25.65 -6.07 11.45
CA GLU A 123 25.58 -7.25 12.30
C GLU A 123 25.08 -6.94 13.71
N TYR A 124 24.13 -7.74 14.18
CA TYR A 124 23.61 -7.67 15.54
C TYR A 124 23.87 -9.00 16.27
N PRO A 125 24.75 -9.03 17.28
CA PRO A 125 24.94 -10.23 18.08
C PRO A 125 23.73 -10.51 18.96
N PHE A 126 23.34 -11.78 19.03
CA PHE A 126 22.43 -12.25 20.05
C PHE A 126 23.14 -12.31 21.40
N ASN A 127 22.62 -11.59 22.39
CA ASN A 127 23.13 -11.60 23.75
C ASN A 127 21.98 -11.53 24.77
N PRO A 128 21.56 -12.66 25.36
CA PRO A 128 20.49 -12.68 26.33
C PRO A 128 20.90 -12.08 27.69
N ASN A 129 22.19 -11.85 27.93
CA ASN A 129 22.67 -11.19 29.14
C ASN A 129 22.70 -9.67 28.93
N THR A 130 21.69 -8.99 29.45
CA THR A 130 21.51 -7.53 29.29
C THR A 130 22.27 -6.69 30.31
N ASP A 131 22.97 -7.31 31.26
CA ASP A 131 23.66 -6.56 32.32
C ASP A 131 24.88 -5.82 31.76
N ALA A 132 24.84 -4.49 31.82
CA ALA A 132 25.93 -3.58 31.45
C ALA A 132 26.43 -3.70 29.99
N VAL A 133 25.53 -4.00 29.05
CA VAL A 133 25.88 -4.09 27.63
C VAL A 133 25.87 -2.70 26.97
N SER A 134 27.04 -2.21 26.55
CA SER A 134 27.19 -0.96 25.79
C SER A 134 27.11 -1.14 24.27
N THR A 135 27.34 -2.35 23.76
CA THR A 135 27.27 -2.66 22.32
C THR A 135 25.83 -2.95 21.89
N ALA A 136 25.46 -2.54 20.68
CA ALA A 136 24.17 -2.91 20.08
C ALA A 136 24.03 -4.44 20.01
N CYS A 137 22.93 -4.99 20.52
CA CYS A 137 22.67 -6.42 20.52
C CYS A 137 21.17 -6.73 20.55
N VAL A 138 20.81 -7.95 20.17
CA VAL A 138 19.47 -8.51 20.30
C VAL A 138 19.44 -9.43 21.51
N SER A 139 18.62 -9.13 22.51
CA SER A 139 18.56 -9.89 23.77
C SER A 139 17.46 -10.94 23.79
N THR A 140 16.43 -10.76 22.99
CA THR A 140 15.37 -11.75 22.76
C THR A 140 15.14 -11.85 21.27
N PHE A 141 15.00 -13.08 20.77
CA PHE A 141 14.64 -13.33 19.37
C PHE A 141 13.79 -14.60 19.31
N ARG A 142 12.53 -14.46 18.90
CA ARG A 142 11.54 -15.54 18.88
C ARG A 142 11.03 -15.70 17.46
N TYR A 143 11.43 -16.79 16.83
CA TYR A 143 10.93 -17.18 15.51
C TYR A 143 9.58 -17.88 15.63
N GLU A 144 8.69 -17.54 14.72
CA GLU A 144 7.37 -18.12 14.55
C GLU A 144 7.14 -18.40 13.05
N ALA A 145 6.55 -19.56 12.77
CA ALA A 145 6.05 -19.91 11.45
C ALA A 145 4.59 -20.34 11.58
N GLN A 146 3.78 -19.99 10.60
CA GLN A 146 2.34 -20.22 10.63
C GLN A 146 1.80 -20.58 9.26
N VAL A 147 0.70 -21.34 9.26
CA VAL A 147 0.05 -21.79 8.03
C VAL A 147 -0.56 -20.59 7.29
N ARG A 148 -0.30 -20.50 6.00
CA ARG A 148 -0.82 -19.47 5.09
C ARG A 148 -1.28 -20.10 3.77
N PRO A 149 -1.98 -19.36 2.88
CA PRO A 149 -2.28 -19.86 1.54
C PRO A 149 -1.04 -20.48 0.89
N SER A 150 -1.20 -21.63 0.24
CA SER A 150 -0.11 -22.34 -0.43
C SER A 150 0.05 -21.91 -1.89
N SER A 151 -1.03 -21.49 -2.52
CA SER A 151 -1.03 -21.00 -3.91
C SER A 151 -2.12 -19.94 -4.09
N LEU A 152 -1.95 -19.09 -5.09
CA LEU A 152 -2.92 -18.12 -5.55
C LEU A 152 -3.08 -18.25 -7.06
N GLN A 153 -4.31 -18.42 -7.53
CA GLN A 153 -4.69 -18.27 -8.93
C GLN A 153 -5.56 -17.02 -9.06
N SER A 154 -5.16 -16.06 -9.90
CA SER A 154 -5.94 -14.85 -10.17
C SER A 154 -6.33 -14.81 -11.63
N GLN A 155 -7.62 -14.53 -11.89
CA GLN A 155 -8.15 -14.45 -13.24
C GLN A 155 -8.90 -13.14 -13.49
N ASP A 156 -8.79 -12.62 -14.71
CA ASP A 156 -9.58 -11.48 -15.18
C ASP A 156 -9.93 -11.64 -16.68
N TYR A 157 -10.81 -10.77 -17.18
CA TYR A 157 -11.31 -10.76 -18.54
C TYR A 157 -11.15 -9.38 -19.20
N THR A 158 -10.73 -9.37 -20.46
CA THR A 158 -10.75 -8.17 -21.31
C THR A 158 -11.53 -8.41 -22.59
N PHE A 159 -12.52 -7.55 -22.87
CA PHE A 159 -13.33 -7.68 -24.08
C PHE A 159 -12.55 -7.38 -25.37
N LYS A 160 -11.38 -6.73 -25.27
CA LYS A 160 -10.50 -6.45 -26.41
C LYS A 160 -9.86 -7.73 -26.95
N VAL A 161 -9.66 -8.73 -26.11
CA VAL A 161 -9.06 -10.03 -26.46
C VAL A 161 -9.83 -11.13 -25.72
N PRO A 162 -11.06 -11.47 -26.15
CA PRO A 162 -11.96 -12.33 -25.38
C PRO A 162 -11.46 -13.78 -25.21
N ASP A 163 -10.58 -14.24 -26.09
CA ASP A 163 -9.97 -15.59 -26.03
C ASP A 163 -8.67 -15.63 -25.18
N TRP A 164 -8.21 -14.49 -24.66
CA TRP A 164 -7.08 -14.47 -23.73
C TRP A 164 -7.50 -15.04 -22.38
N GLU A 165 -6.82 -16.10 -21.94
CA GLU A 165 -7.15 -16.84 -20.72
C GLU A 165 -7.14 -15.95 -19.46
N GLY A 166 -6.21 -14.99 -19.42
CA GLY A 166 -6.10 -14.02 -18.32
C GLY A 166 -5.93 -14.66 -16.95
N LEU A 167 -5.34 -15.85 -16.88
CA LEU A 167 -5.14 -16.64 -15.64
C LEU A 167 -3.65 -16.65 -15.27
N TYR A 168 -3.34 -16.26 -14.04
CA TYR A 168 -1.99 -16.24 -13.50
C TYR A 168 -1.94 -16.98 -12.16
N GLU A 169 -0.86 -17.71 -11.93
CA GLU A 169 -0.68 -18.55 -10.74
C GLU A 169 0.63 -18.20 -10.04
N GLN A 170 0.58 -18.15 -8.70
CA GLN A 170 1.75 -17.99 -7.86
C GLN A 170 1.72 -19.01 -6.72
N GLU A 171 2.78 -19.83 -6.66
CA GLU A 171 3.03 -20.73 -5.55
C GLU A 171 3.67 -20.01 -4.36
N GLY A 172 3.39 -20.51 -3.17
CA GLY A 172 3.96 -20.00 -1.93
C GLY A 172 5.33 -20.59 -1.63
N ASP A 173 6.30 -19.71 -1.41
CA ASP A 173 7.63 -20.13 -0.97
C ASP A 173 7.66 -20.59 0.49
N ASN A 174 8.59 -21.49 0.79
CA ASN A 174 8.90 -21.97 2.14
C ASN A 174 7.64 -22.37 2.93
N LEU A 175 6.97 -23.44 2.47
CA LEU A 175 5.74 -23.97 3.07
C LEU A 175 5.90 -24.44 4.53
N ASN A 176 7.12 -24.55 5.07
CA ASN A 176 7.38 -24.89 6.48
C ASN A 176 6.65 -26.15 6.97
N GLY A 177 6.52 -27.14 6.08
CA GLY A 177 5.84 -28.40 6.37
C GLY A 177 4.30 -28.34 6.33
N GLN A 178 3.70 -27.20 5.95
CA GLN A 178 2.27 -27.12 5.68
C GLN A 178 1.89 -27.90 4.41
N LEU A 179 0.61 -28.24 4.27
CA LEU A 179 0.07 -28.86 3.07
C LEU A 179 -0.05 -27.84 1.92
N ALA A 180 0.15 -28.29 0.69
CA ALA A 180 0.05 -27.47 -0.53
C ALA A 180 -1.38 -27.34 -1.07
N GLN A 181 -2.41 -27.59 -0.24
CA GLN A 181 -3.82 -27.64 -0.67
C GLN A 181 -4.61 -26.36 -0.35
N TYR A 182 -3.97 -25.35 0.22
CA TYR A 182 -4.62 -24.12 0.68
C TYR A 182 -4.59 -23.06 -0.43
N GLU A 183 -5.25 -23.38 -1.53
CA GLU A 183 -5.38 -22.50 -2.69
C GLU A 183 -6.35 -21.35 -2.42
N ILE A 184 -6.01 -20.17 -2.96
CA ILE A 184 -6.96 -19.08 -3.17
C ILE A 184 -7.17 -18.93 -4.68
N TYR A 185 -8.43 -18.91 -5.09
CA TYR A 185 -8.83 -18.49 -6.43
C TYR A 185 -9.46 -17.09 -6.37
N ASP A 186 -8.92 -16.15 -7.12
CA ASP A 186 -9.25 -14.73 -7.09
C ASP A 186 -9.88 -14.26 -8.40
N TRP A 187 -11.02 -13.58 -8.29
CA TRP A 187 -11.75 -13.00 -9.40
C TRP A 187 -12.56 -11.76 -8.96
N PRO A 188 -12.50 -10.65 -9.72
CA PRO A 188 -11.57 -10.38 -10.82
C PRO A 188 -10.17 -9.94 -10.30
N GLY A 189 -9.12 -10.29 -11.05
CA GLY A 189 -7.73 -9.98 -10.71
C GLY A 189 -7.27 -8.53 -10.94
N ARG A 190 -8.09 -7.70 -11.59
CA ARG A 190 -7.89 -6.26 -11.88
C ARG A 190 -6.74 -5.95 -12.84
N PHE A 191 -6.46 -6.85 -13.77
CA PHE A 191 -5.44 -6.65 -14.81
C PHE A 191 -6.05 -6.86 -16.20
N LYS A 192 -5.45 -6.25 -17.22
CA LYS A 192 -5.89 -6.36 -18.64
C LYS A 192 -4.74 -6.70 -19.58
N ASP A 193 -3.57 -7.02 -19.03
CA ASP A 193 -2.35 -7.40 -19.73
C ASP A 193 -1.53 -8.38 -18.88
N GLU A 194 -0.51 -8.96 -19.50
CA GLU A 194 0.29 -10.02 -18.91
C GLU A 194 1.21 -9.56 -17.78
N GLN A 195 1.72 -8.33 -17.85
CA GLN A 195 2.65 -7.81 -16.85
C GLN A 195 1.92 -7.62 -15.52
N HIS A 196 0.83 -6.85 -15.52
CA HIS A 196 0.02 -6.67 -14.30
C HIS A 196 -0.56 -7.99 -13.78
N GLY A 197 -0.92 -8.92 -14.68
CA GLY A 197 -1.42 -10.23 -14.27
C GLY A 197 -0.43 -11.04 -13.45
N LYS A 198 0.84 -11.08 -13.88
CA LYS A 198 1.92 -11.72 -13.14
C LYS A 198 2.23 -10.98 -11.85
N ASP A 199 2.40 -9.67 -11.93
CA ASP A 199 2.86 -8.84 -10.81
C ASP A 199 1.82 -8.79 -9.69
N PHE A 200 0.55 -8.51 -9.99
CA PHE A 200 -0.49 -8.46 -8.96
C PHE A 200 -0.71 -9.81 -8.29
N THR A 201 -0.58 -10.91 -9.04
CA THR A 201 -0.66 -12.27 -8.47
C THR A 201 0.51 -12.54 -7.54
N LEU A 202 1.74 -12.19 -7.94
CA LEU A 202 2.93 -12.29 -7.11
C LEU A 202 2.80 -11.46 -5.83
N TYR A 203 2.53 -10.15 -5.96
CA TYR A 203 2.48 -9.22 -4.82
C TYR A 203 1.39 -9.58 -3.82
N ARG A 204 0.24 -10.06 -4.32
CA ARG A 204 -0.84 -10.51 -3.45
C ARG A 204 -0.46 -11.78 -2.70
N MET A 205 0.21 -12.73 -3.36
CA MET A 205 0.68 -13.94 -2.71
C MET A 205 1.73 -13.65 -1.64
N ASP A 206 2.69 -12.77 -1.94
CA ASP A 206 3.68 -12.27 -0.99
C ASP A 206 3.02 -11.57 0.20
N GLY A 207 2.00 -10.73 -0.04
CA GLY A 207 1.25 -10.07 1.03
C GLY A 207 0.49 -11.05 1.91
N LEU A 208 -0.16 -12.07 1.32
CA LEU A 208 -0.86 -13.14 2.03
C LEU A 208 0.09 -14.01 2.86
N ARG A 209 1.36 -14.11 2.46
CA ARG A 209 2.41 -14.88 3.15
C ARG A 209 3.42 -13.99 3.88
N GLY A 210 3.17 -12.69 3.98
CA GLY A 210 4.11 -11.70 4.54
C GLY A 210 4.43 -11.92 6.01
N ASP A 211 3.64 -12.72 6.72
CA ASP A 211 3.88 -13.15 8.10
C ASP A 211 3.99 -14.67 8.26
N ALA A 212 4.09 -15.43 7.15
CA ALA A 212 4.23 -16.89 7.19
C ALA A 212 5.46 -17.34 8.00
N GLU A 213 6.53 -16.54 7.95
CA GLU A 213 7.72 -16.64 8.79
C GLU A 213 8.08 -15.28 9.36
N LYS A 214 8.14 -15.19 10.69
CA LYS A 214 8.40 -13.94 11.38
C LYS A 214 9.25 -14.17 12.61
N ALA A 215 10.00 -13.16 13.01
CA ALA A 215 10.66 -13.10 14.29
C ALA A 215 10.21 -11.88 15.08
N THR A 216 9.99 -12.05 16.38
CA THR A 216 9.82 -10.95 17.32
C THR A 216 11.06 -10.83 18.20
N GLY A 217 11.55 -9.61 18.38
CA GLY A 217 12.83 -9.38 19.05
C GLY A 217 12.83 -8.20 20.00
N VAL A 218 13.81 -8.20 20.91
CA VAL A 218 14.13 -7.08 21.79
C VAL A 218 15.59 -6.71 21.57
N SER A 219 15.84 -5.41 21.36
CA SER A 219 17.16 -4.83 21.13
C SER A 219 17.36 -3.59 22.00
N ASN A 220 18.61 -3.29 22.31
CA ASN A 220 19.02 -2.03 22.94
C ASN A 220 19.36 -0.93 21.90
N SER A 221 19.25 -1.24 20.60
CA SER A 221 19.59 -0.31 19.51
C SER A 221 18.34 0.33 18.89
N PRO A 222 18.38 1.64 18.59
CA PRO A 222 17.36 2.29 17.77
C PRO A 222 17.49 1.95 16.27
N GLY A 223 18.58 1.30 15.85
CA GLY A 223 18.88 1.00 14.44
C GLY A 223 18.03 -0.10 13.81
N LEU A 224 17.22 -0.82 14.58
CA LEU A 224 16.29 -1.83 14.08
C LEU A 224 14.87 -1.25 13.98
N TRP A 225 14.58 -0.59 12.85
CA TRP A 225 13.30 0.05 12.56
C TRP A 225 12.86 -0.25 11.10
N PRO A 226 11.56 -0.12 10.75
CA PRO A 226 11.07 -0.48 9.41
C PRO A 226 11.77 0.29 8.31
N GLY A 227 12.31 -0.38 7.30
CA GLY A 227 13.20 0.26 6.32
C GLY A 227 14.67 -0.17 6.43
N ALA A 228 15.00 -0.95 7.47
CA ALA A 228 16.31 -1.54 7.68
C ALA A 228 16.28 -3.07 7.52
N ARG A 229 17.39 -3.61 7.03
CA ARG A 229 17.75 -5.02 7.09
C ARG A 229 18.97 -5.21 7.98
N PHE A 230 19.08 -6.34 8.66
CA PHE A 230 20.20 -6.62 9.57
C PHE A 230 20.57 -8.09 9.56
N THR A 231 21.83 -8.40 9.88
CA THR A 231 22.28 -9.78 10.03
C THR A 231 22.32 -10.16 11.51
N LEU A 232 21.51 -11.15 11.92
CA LEU A 232 21.60 -11.71 13.26
C LEU A 232 22.81 -12.64 13.33
N ILE A 233 23.66 -12.49 14.35
CA ILE A 233 24.83 -13.36 14.57
C ILE A 233 24.88 -13.90 16.00
N LYS A 234 25.64 -14.98 16.21
CA LYS A 234 25.89 -15.61 17.53
C LYS A 234 24.63 -16.14 18.25
N HIS A 235 23.51 -16.29 17.56
CA HIS A 235 22.32 -16.94 18.10
C HIS A 235 22.57 -18.47 18.22
N PRO A 236 22.24 -19.13 19.35
CA PRO A 236 22.48 -20.56 19.55
C PRO A 236 21.82 -21.45 18.50
N GLN A 237 20.63 -21.07 18.05
CA GLN A 237 19.97 -21.70 16.90
C GLN A 237 20.57 -21.19 15.60
N LYS A 238 21.36 -22.04 14.93
CA LYS A 238 22.19 -21.66 13.77
C LYS A 238 21.37 -21.07 12.62
N ALA A 239 20.21 -21.66 12.31
CA ALA A 239 19.34 -21.22 11.21
C ALA A 239 18.83 -19.78 11.35
N LEU A 240 18.83 -19.22 12.56
CA LEU A 240 18.40 -17.83 12.79
C LEU A 240 19.52 -16.82 12.51
N ASN A 241 20.77 -17.28 12.38
CA ASN A 241 21.91 -16.42 12.04
C ASN A 241 21.96 -16.15 10.54
N ARG A 242 21.11 -15.23 10.11
CA ARG A 242 20.88 -14.84 8.72
C ARG A 242 20.44 -13.39 8.66
N GLU A 243 20.20 -12.90 7.45
CA GLU A 243 19.66 -11.57 7.24
C GLU A 243 18.13 -11.53 7.45
N TRP A 244 17.68 -10.44 8.06
CA TRP A 244 16.30 -10.18 8.44
C TRP A 244 15.90 -8.76 8.03
N GLN A 245 14.71 -8.61 7.44
CA GLN A 245 14.08 -7.32 7.16
C GLN A 245 13.22 -6.91 8.35
N VAL A 246 13.43 -5.73 8.92
CA VAL A 246 12.58 -5.19 9.99
C VAL A 246 11.28 -4.64 9.38
N ILE A 247 10.14 -5.08 9.90
CA ILE A 247 8.80 -4.70 9.41
C ILE A 247 8.00 -3.88 10.43
N SER A 248 8.37 -3.93 11.72
CA SER A 248 7.75 -3.14 12.78
C SER A 248 8.74 -2.86 13.90
N SER A 249 8.60 -1.72 14.58
CA SER A 249 9.41 -1.37 15.75
C SER A 249 8.65 -0.46 16.71
N ILE A 250 8.84 -0.71 18.01
CA ILE A 250 8.37 0.12 19.12
C ILE A 250 9.58 0.48 19.97
N LEU A 251 10.04 1.72 19.84
CA LEU A 251 11.05 2.32 20.72
C LEU A 251 10.39 2.91 21.96
N THR A 252 10.95 2.61 23.13
CA THR A 252 10.55 3.18 24.42
C THR A 252 11.78 3.74 25.11
N GLY A 253 11.73 5.03 25.45
CA GLY A 253 12.79 5.72 26.19
C GLY A 253 12.26 6.31 27.49
N GLU A 254 13.00 6.15 28.59
CA GLU A 254 12.64 6.71 29.91
C GLU A 254 13.83 7.40 30.55
N GLN A 255 13.57 8.55 31.18
CA GLN A 255 14.55 9.29 31.98
C GLN A 255 13.92 9.70 33.32
N PRO A 256 13.83 8.77 34.29
CA PRO A 256 13.13 9.01 35.55
C PRO A 256 13.69 10.19 36.34
N GLN A 257 14.99 10.46 36.26
CA GLN A 257 15.66 11.55 37.02
C GLN A 257 15.27 12.95 36.55
N ALA A 258 14.66 13.10 35.38
CA ALA A 258 14.11 14.38 34.92
C ALA A 258 12.83 14.77 35.70
N LEU A 259 12.15 13.79 36.32
CA LEU A 259 10.94 14.01 37.10
C LEU A 259 11.29 14.27 38.57
N HIS A 260 10.85 15.41 39.09
CA HIS A 260 11.04 15.78 40.49
C HIS A 260 10.34 14.76 41.41
N GLY A 261 11.06 14.27 42.43
CA GLY A 261 10.57 13.26 43.36
C GLY A 261 10.63 11.81 42.86
N SER A 262 11.09 11.57 41.62
CA SER A 262 11.29 10.22 41.09
C SER A 262 12.44 9.50 41.78
N LYS A 263 12.22 8.22 42.13
CA LYS A 263 13.24 7.33 42.70
C LYS A 263 13.93 6.45 41.64
N GLY A 264 13.48 6.52 40.39
CA GLY A 264 14.10 5.78 39.29
C GLY A 264 15.51 6.29 38.96
N LYS A 265 16.36 5.41 38.43
CA LYS A 265 17.75 5.73 38.10
C LYS A 265 18.07 5.37 36.66
N GLY A 266 18.96 6.15 36.04
CA GLY A 266 19.47 5.90 34.69
C GLY A 266 18.53 6.38 33.59
N THR A 267 19.07 6.50 32.38
CA THR A 267 18.28 6.69 31.16
C THR A 267 18.24 5.36 30.43
N THR A 268 17.05 4.90 30.04
CA THR A 268 16.87 3.62 29.35
C THR A 268 16.29 3.82 27.97
N LEU A 269 16.72 3.00 27.01
CA LEU A 269 16.12 2.86 25.69
C LEU A 269 15.92 1.37 25.41
N GLY A 270 14.72 0.99 25.02
CA GLY A 270 14.39 -0.36 24.57
C GLY A 270 13.72 -0.31 23.20
N ASN A 271 14.03 -1.28 22.35
CA ASN A 271 13.41 -1.48 21.06
C ASN A 271 12.79 -2.87 21.02
N ARG A 272 11.47 -2.95 20.81
CA ARG A 272 10.78 -4.19 20.45
C ARG A 272 10.51 -4.15 18.96
N PHE A 273 10.97 -5.14 18.22
CA PHE A 273 10.83 -5.14 16.77
C PHE A 273 10.27 -6.46 16.26
N GLU A 274 9.78 -6.41 15.03
CA GLU A 274 9.36 -7.57 14.26
C GLU A 274 10.12 -7.58 12.95
N ALA A 275 10.50 -8.77 12.50
CA ALA A 275 11.26 -8.96 11.28
C ALA A 275 10.83 -10.22 10.53
N ILE A 276 11.06 -10.23 9.22
CA ILE A 276 10.91 -11.40 8.36
C ILE A 276 12.26 -11.77 7.76
N PRO A 277 12.46 -13.01 7.26
CA PRO A 277 13.65 -13.34 6.50
C PRO A 277 13.86 -12.37 5.32
N ALA A 278 15.08 -11.87 5.13
CA ALA A 278 15.38 -10.93 4.03
C ALA A 278 15.65 -11.61 2.67
N ASP A 279 15.35 -12.91 2.54
CA ASP A 279 15.39 -13.63 1.26
C ASP A 279 14.15 -13.41 0.41
N ARG A 280 13.20 -12.62 0.91
CA ARG A 280 11.97 -12.21 0.26
C ARG A 280 11.64 -10.77 0.64
N THR A 281 10.80 -10.15 -0.16
CA THR A 281 10.32 -8.79 0.07
C THR A 281 9.04 -8.81 0.88
N TRP A 282 8.99 -8.08 2.01
CA TRP A 282 7.72 -7.88 2.71
C TRP A 282 6.78 -7.04 1.86
N ARG A 283 5.56 -7.55 1.62
CA ARG A 283 4.49 -6.83 0.94
C ARG A 283 3.32 -6.59 1.92
N PRO A 284 2.65 -5.44 1.86
CA PRO A 284 1.44 -5.21 2.65
C PRO A 284 0.30 -6.12 2.16
N VAL A 285 -0.58 -6.53 3.08
CA VAL A 285 -1.82 -7.22 2.69
C VAL A 285 -2.71 -6.25 1.91
N LEU A 286 -3.21 -6.70 0.75
CA LEU A 286 -4.11 -5.91 -0.08
C LEU A 286 -5.37 -5.52 0.70
N GLN A 287 -5.67 -4.22 0.72
CA GLN A 287 -6.86 -3.68 1.37
C GLN A 287 -8.09 -3.84 0.49
N GLU A 288 -9.26 -4.00 1.12
CA GLU A 288 -10.52 -4.02 0.39
C GLU A 288 -10.74 -2.70 -0.34
N LYS A 289 -11.06 -2.79 -1.63
CA LYS A 289 -11.39 -1.64 -2.45
C LYS A 289 -12.82 -1.18 -2.16
N PRO A 290 -13.08 0.14 -2.06
CA PRO A 290 -14.44 0.64 -1.97
C PRO A 290 -15.29 0.14 -3.14
N LYS A 291 -16.53 -0.20 -2.86
CA LYS A 291 -17.49 -0.65 -3.86
C LYS A 291 -18.55 0.40 -4.10
N VAL A 292 -19.03 0.43 -5.33
CA VAL A 292 -20.23 1.18 -5.72
C VAL A 292 -21.44 0.30 -5.41
N ASP A 293 -22.30 0.75 -4.49
CA ASP A 293 -23.44 -0.04 -4.01
C ASP A 293 -24.53 -0.28 -5.07
N GLY A 294 -24.57 0.54 -6.11
CA GLY A 294 -25.55 0.43 -7.17
C GLY A 294 -25.33 1.44 -8.30
N PRO A 295 -26.10 1.33 -9.38
CA PRO A 295 -25.87 2.13 -10.58
C PRO A 295 -26.10 3.62 -10.32
N GLN A 296 -25.43 4.45 -11.13
CA GLN A 296 -25.42 5.90 -10.99
C GLN A 296 -25.78 6.61 -12.29
N SER A 297 -26.35 7.80 -12.20
CA SER A 297 -26.54 8.65 -13.37
C SER A 297 -25.22 9.33 -13.78
N ALA A 298 -24.93 9.40 -15.08
CA ALA A 298 -23.85 10.22 -15.64
C ALA A 298 -24.33 10.91 -16.92
N ILE A 299 -23.64 11.97 -17.34
CA ILE A 299 -23.92 12.67 -18.61
C ILE A 299 -22.90 12.26 -19.65
N VAL A 300 -23.35 11.91 -20.85
CA VAL A 300 -22.45 11.60 -21.98
C VAL A 300 -21.71 12.86 -22.41
N THR A 301 -20.40 12.76 -22.60
CA THR A 301 -19.52 13.88 -22.96
C THR A 301 -18.67 13.58 -24.20
N GLY A 302 -18.12 14.63 -24.80
CA GLY A 302 -17.27 14.55 -25.98
C GLY A 302 -16.74 15.92 -26.41
N PRO A 303 -16.07 16.01 -27.57
CA PRO A 303 -15.50 17.25 -28.08
C PRO A 303 -16.54 18.33 -28.34
N ALA A 304 -16.12 19.59 -28.22
CA ALA A 304 -16.99 20.73 -28.48
C ALA A 304 -17.47 20.74 -29.94
N GLY A 305 -18.79 20.88 -30.13
CA GLY A 305 -19.41 20.95 -31.46
C GLY A 305 -19.84 19.60 -32.04
N GLU A 306 -19.45 18.49 -31.41
CA GLU A 306 -19.91 17.15 -31.79
C GLU A 306 -21.26 16.82 -31.13
N GLU A 307 -22.07 16.00 -31.81
CA GLU A 307 -23.31 15.46 -31.25
C GLU A 307 -23.13 14.02 -30.75
N ILE A 308 -22.25 13.24 -31.40
CA ILE A 308 -21.97 11.84 -31.11
C ILE A 308 -20.46 11.67 -31.00
N PHE A 309 -19.99 11.04 -29.92
CA PHE A 309 -18.58 10.73 -29.73
C PHE A 309 -18.43 9.31 -29.18
N CYS A 310 -18.01 8.39 -30.06
CA CYS A 310 -17.80 7.00 -29.72
C CYS A 310 -16.56 6.42 -30.40
N ASP A 311 -16.06 5.30 -29.88
CA ASP A 311 -14.98 4.54 -30.50
C ASP A 311 -15.48 3.38 -31.38
N GLU A 312 -14.54 2.58 -31.89
CA GLU A 312 -14.82 1.40 -32.73
C GLU A 312 -15.68 0.31 -32.07
N HIS A 313 -15.84 0.36 -30.74
CA HIS A 313 -16.66 -0.56 -29.96
C HIS A 313 -18.01 0.06 -29.54
N GLY A 314 -18.35 1.25 -30.03
CA GLY A 314 -19.58 1.97 -29.66
C GLY A 314 -19.58 2.44 -28.21
N ARG A 315 -18.41 2.57 -27.58
CA ARG A 315 -18.25 3.08 -26.22
C ARG A 315 -18.38 4.60 -26.21
N VAL A 316 -18.81 5.17 -25.10
CA VAL A 316 -18.92 6.62 -24.91
C VAL A 316 -18.06 7.09 -23.74
N ARG A 317 -17.82 8.40 -23.65
CA ARG A 317 -17.23 9.04 -22.47
C ARG A 317 -18.37 9.63 -21.64
N VAL A 318 -18.23 9.63 -20.32
CA VAL A 318 -19.25 10.14 -19.41
C VAL A 318 -18.66 11.06 -18.34
N LYS A 319 -19.48 11.97 -17.84
CA LYS A 319 -19.21 12.80 -16.69
C LYS A 319 -20.03 12.32 -15.50
N PHE A 320 -19.35 11.78 -14.50
CA PHE A 320 -19.98 11.42 -13.23
C PHE A 320 -20.32 12.67 -12.42
N ARG A 321 -21.46 12.64 -11.72
CA ARG A 321 -21.96 13.78 -10.93
C ARG A 321 -21.05 14.18 -9.76
N TRP A 322 -20.27 13.24 -9.24
CA TRP A 322 -19.34 13.44 -8.14
C TRP A 322 -17.94 13.86 -8.61
N ASP A 323 -17.62 13.78 -9.90
CA ASP A 323 -16.30 14.14 -10.40
C ASP A 323 -16.16 15.66 -10.52
N ARG A 324 -15.28 16.23 -9.71
CA ARG A 324 -15.02 17.68 -9.65
C ARG A 324 -13.77 18.10 -10.43
N TYR A 325 -12.97 17.15 -10.90
CA TYR A 325 -11.61 17.43 -11.35
C TYR A 325 -11.44 17.38 -12.86
N ASN A 326 -12.11 16.46 -13.54
CA ASN A 326 -11.99 16.37 -15.00
C ASN A 326 -12.97 17.33 -15.69
N PRO A 327 -12.61 17.90 -16.84
CA PRO A 327 -13.51 18.77 -17.59
C PRO A 327 -14.67 17.96 -18.20
N GLU A 328 -15.80 18.62 -18.47
CA GLU A 328 -16.95 18.02 -19.15
C GLU A 328 -16.74 17.95 -20.68
N THR A 329 -15.68 17.26 -21.09
CA THR A 329 -15.25 17.11 -22.50
C THR A 329 -14.90 15.65 -22.81
N GLU A 330 -14.28 15.36 -23.95
CA GLU A 330 -13.74 14.04 -24.31
C GLU A 330 -12.77 13.45 -23.26
N ALA A 331 -12.23 14.29 -22.36
CA ALA A 331 -11.34 13.88 -21.28
C ALA A 331 -12.06 13.57 -19.95
N SER A 332 -13.40 13.49 -19.92
CA SER A 332 -14.18 13.35 -18.67
C SER A 332 -13.93 12.04 -17.90
N SER A 333 -13.88 10.91 -18.60
CA SER A 333 -13.75 9.55 -18.05
C SER A 333 -13.02 8.65 -19.03
N CYS A 334 -12.79 7.37 -18.71
CA CYS A 334 -12.44 6.34 -19.70
C CYS A 334 -13.59 6.05 -20.70
N TRP A 335 -13.30 5.23 -21.71
CA TRP A 335 -14.31 4.69 -22.62
C TRP A 335 -15.21 3.66 -21.91
N VAL A 336 -16.48 3.99 -21.73
CA VAL A 336 -17.50 3.17 -21.08
C VAL A 336 -18.30 2.42 -22.14
N ARG A 337 -18.42 1.09 -21.98
CA ARG A 337 -19.26 0.27 -22.86
C ARG A 337 -20.72 0.67 -22.71
N VAL A 338 -21.55 0.33 -23.69
CA VAL A 338 -22.97 0.66 -23.66
C VAL A 338 -23.77 -0.60 -23.90
N SER A 339 -24.61 -0.96 -22.94
CA SER A 339 -25.55 -2.06 -23.11
C SER A 339 -26.48 -1.82 -24.30
N GLN A 340 -26.63 -2.83 -25.14
CA GLN A 340 -27.50 -2.80 -26.31
C GLN A 340 -28.67 -3.77 -26.10
N ALA A 341 -29.82 -3.47 -26.70
CA ALA A 341 -30.99 -4.35 -26.63
C ALA A 341 -30.73 -5.74 -27.26
N TRP A 342 -29.81 -5.81 -28.22
CA TRP A 342 -29.36 -7.07 -28.84
C TRP A 342 -27.99 -6.89 -29.50
N ALA A 343 -27.03 -7.78 -29.23
CA ALA A 343 -25.69 -7.74 -29.81
C ALA A 343 -25.25 -9.15 -30.27
N GLY A 344 -24.73 -9.24 -31.49
CA GLY A 344 -24.16 -10.47 -32.08
C GLY A 344 -22.96 -10.19 -32.99
N PRO A 345 -22.28 -11.24 -33.50
CA PRO A 345 -21.08 -11.08 -34.33
C PRO A 345 -21.39 -10.38 -35.67
N GLY A 346 -21.16 -9.06 -35.74
CA GLY A 346 -21.39 -8.24 -36.94
C GLY A 346 -22.85 -7.86 -37.21
N PHE A 347 -23.77 -8.13 -36.28
CA PHE A 347 -25.19 -7.76 -36.42
C PHE A 347 -25.82 -7.50 -35.04
N GLY A 348 -26.91 -6.75 -35.01
CA GLY A 348 -27.66 -6.44 -33.78
C GLY A 348 -28.25 -5.03 -33.80
N ASN A 349 -28.70 -4.59 -32.64
CA ASN A 349 -29.16 -3.22 -32.41
C ASN A 349 -27.97 -2.35 -31.96
N LEU A 350 -27.91 -1.13 -32.46
CA LEU A 350 -26.92 -0.15 -32.03
C LEU A 350 -27.60 1.21 -31.83
N ALA A 351 -27.73 1.62 -30.57
CA ALA A 351 -28.19 2.95 -30.19
C ALA A 351 -27.09 3.59 -29.32
N ILE A 352 -26.33 4.50 -29.92
CA ILE A 352 -25.23 5.20 -29.25
C ILE A 352 -25.79 6.43 -28.52
N PRO A 353 -25.59 6.53 -27.19
CA PRO A 353 -25.94 7.73 -26.43
C PRO A 353 -25.23 8.97 -26.98
N ARG A 354 -25.96 10.08 -27.12
CA ARG A 354 -25.45 11.36 -27.64
C ARG A 354 -24.92 12.24 -26.52
N ILE A 355 -24.00 13.14 -26.87
CA ILE A 355 -23.45 14.12 -25.93
C ILE A 355 -24.58 14.92 -25.28
N GLY A 356 -24.52 15.09 -23.96
CA GLY A 356 -25.53 15.76 -23.15
C GLY A 356 -26.69 14.88 -22.67
N GLN A 357 -26.80 13.64 -23.15
CA GLN A 357 -27.82 12.71 -22.65
C GLN A 357 -27.42 12.12 -21.30
N GLU A 358 -28.41 11.93 -20.43
CA GLU A 358 -28.23 11.20 -19.17
C GLU A 358 -28.32 9.69 -19.41
N VAL A 359 -27.38 8.96 -18.82
CA VAL A 359 -27.31 7.49 -18.85
C VAL A 359 -27.19 6.94 -17.44
N ILE A 360 -27.61 5.69 -17.28
CA ILE A 360 -27.36 4.91 -16.07
C ILE A 360 -26.07 4.11 -16.31
N VAL A 361 -25.09 4.30 -15.43
CA VAL A 361 -23.80 3.60 -15.44
C VAL A 361 -23.79 2.60 -14.30
N ASP A 362 -23.51 1.35 -14.62
CA ASP A 362 -23.26 0.29 -13.63
C ASP A 362 -21.75 0.05 -13.50
N PHE A 363 -21.35 -0.68 -12.47
CA PHE A 363 -19.94 -0.96 -12.17
C PHE A 363 -19.74 -2.47 -12.02
N LEU A 364 -18.90 -3.07 -12.87
CA LEU A 364 -18.68 -4.51 -12.86
C LEU A 364 -18.13 -4.96 -11.50
N ASN A 365 -18.82 -5.88 -10.83
CA ASN A 365 -18.52 -6.33 -9.46
C ASN A 365 -18.53 -5.20 -8.39
N GLY A 366 -19.18 -4.08 -8.69
CA GLY A 366 -19.16 -2.86 -7.89
C GLY A 366 -17.82 -2.13 -7.91
N ASP A 367 -16.89 -2.47 -8.82
CA ASP A 367 -15.57 -1.83 -8.88
C ASP A 367 -15.68 -0.44 -9.54
N PRO A 368 -15.34 0.66 -8.82
CA PRO A 368 -15.36 2.02 -9.37
C PRO A 368 -14.51 2.23 -10.64
N ASP A 369 -13.51 1.37 -10.89
CA ASP A 369 -12.64 1.44 -12.07
C ASP A 369 -13.23 0.74 -13.30
N GLN A 370 -14.37 0.05 -13.16
CA GLN A 370 -14.97 -0.78 -14.21
C GLN A 370 -16.41 -0.33 -14.56
N PRO A 371 -16.62 0.92 -15.01
CA PRO A 371 -17.93 1.38 -15.45
C PRO A 371 -18.38 0.69 -16.75
N ILE A 372 -19.69 0.45 -16.88
CA ILE A 372 -20.36 -0.14 -18.07
C ILE A 372 -21.74 0.46 -18.33
#